data_AF-A0AA89LQ94-F1
#
_entry.id   AF-A0AA89LQ94-F1
#
_cell.length_a   1.000
_cell.length_b   1.000
_cell.length_c   1.000
_cell.angle_alpha   90.00
_cell.angle_beta   90.00
_cell.angle_gamma   90.00
#
_symmetry.space_group_name_H-M   'P 1'
#
loop_
_entity.id
_entity.type
_entity.pdbx_description
1 polymer ?
#
loop_
_entity_poly.entity_id
_entity_poly.type
_entity_poly.pdbx_seq_one_letter_code
_entity_poly.pdbx_strand_id
1 'polypeptide(L)'
;MRKTWQHSNFPLGPYEPDCEIFHRADYFDDPHEPDGEKSPEGKYWTSRPSIHMPRATSRITLAVTSVRVERLRDITENDAEAEGMFASAYEYGNGEGTESARKSFPCLWNSLNASRGFEWNANPWVWVVEFAKLFGY
;
A
#
# COMPACT_ATOMS: atom_id res chain seq x y z
N MET A 1 0.20 7.73 0.90
CA MET A 1 0.01 7.61 2.36
C MET A 1 1.06 6.65 2.91
N ARG A 2 1.94 7.08 3.83
CA ARG A 2 2.95 6.20 4.44
C ARG A 2 2.30 5.47 5.63
N LYS A 3 2.42 4.15 5.70
CA LYS A 3 2.00 3.39 6.89
C LYS A 3 2.90 3.82 8.06
N THR A 4 2.31 4.41 9.09
CA THR A 4 2.99 4.77 10.33
C THR A 4 2.38 4.00 11.48
N TRP A 5 3.17 3.77 12.53
CA TRP A 5 2.78 2.97 13.67
C TRP A 5 3.30 3.57 14.97
N GLN A 6 2.70 3.17 16.08
CA GLN A 6 3.17 3.46 17.42
C GLN A 6 2.81 2.33 18.38
N HIS A 7 3.42 2.32 19.56
CA HIS A 7 3.10 1.41 20.65
C HIS A 7 2.78 2.15 21.95
N SER A 8 2.00 1.54 22.83
CA SER A 8 1.50 2.13 24.09
C SER A 8 2.60 2.66 25.02
N ASN A 9 3.77 2.03 25.06
CA ASN A 9 4.87 2.49 25.91
C ASN A 9 5.49 3.83 25.44
N PHE A 10 5.31 4.25 24.18
CA PHE A 10 5.88 5.50 23.69
C PHE A 10 5.07 6.72 24.19
N PRO A 11 5.71 7.84 24.57
CA PRO A 11 7.14 8.16 24.51
C PRO A 11 7.93 7.80 25.79
N LEU A 12 7.31 7.12 26.74
CA LEU A 12 7.85 6.93 28.09
C LEU A 12 8.74 5.69 28.25
N GLY A 13 8.68 4.76 27.30
CA GLY A 13 9.43 3.52 27.32
C GLY A 13 9.67 2.91 25.93
N PRO A 14 10.52 1.87 25.85
CA PRO A 14 10.82 1.17 24.60
C PRO A 14 9.65 0.29 24.14
N TYR A 15 9.76 -0.23 22.92
CA TYR A 15 8.85 -1.27 22.43
C TYR A 15 9.08 -2.57 23.21
N GLU A 16 7.99 -3.16 23.69
CA GLU A 16 7.95 -4.51 24.27
C GLU A 16 6.92 -5.35 23.48
N PRO A 17 7.12 -6.68 23.33
CA PRO A 17 6.28 -7.53 22.48
C PRO A 17 4.78 -7.55 22.83
N ASP A 18 4.47 -7.28 24.09
CA ASP A 18 3.12 -7.26 24.68
C ASP A 18 2.48 -5.87 24.67
N CYS A 19 3.19 -4.84 24.20
CA CYS A 19 2.61 -3.50 24.02
C CYS A 19 1.47 -3.50 23.00
N GLU A 20 0.45 -2.70 23.27
CA GLU A 20 -0.59 -2.42 22.29
C GLU A 20 0.00 -1.63 21.11
N ILE A 21 -0.39 -2.01 19.89
CA ILE A 21 0.10 -1.42 18.64
C ILE A 21 -0.99 -0.61 17.98
N PHE A 22 -0.66 0.63 17.67
CA PHE A 22 -1.53 1.58 16.99
C PHE A 22 -1.01 1.78 15.56
N HIS A 23 -1.87 1.59 14.58
CA HIS A 23 -1.57 1.98 13.20
C HIS A 23 -2.37 3.22 12.85
N ARG A 24 -1.70 4.25 12.34
CA ARG A 24 -2.38 5.50 11.95
C ARG A 24 -3.46 5.27 10.90
N ALA A 25 -3.33 4.22 10.09
CA ALA A 25 -4.32 3.85 9.08
C ALA A 25 -5.65 3.35 9.66
N ASP A 26 -5.74 3.04 10.96
CA ASP A 26 -7.00 2.63 11.60
C ASP A 26 -7.86 3.80 12.02
N TYR A 27 -7.25 4.97 12.16
CA TYR A 27 -7.90 6.20 12.57
C TYR A 27 -8.27 6.99 11.31
N PHE A 28 -9.36 6.58 10.66
CA PHE A 28 -9.87 7.23 9.44
C PHE A 28 -10.43 8.63 9.72
N ASP A 29 -10.91 8.87 10.94
CA ASP A 29 -11.37 10.16 11.45
C ASP A 29 -10.76 10.38 12.84
N ASP A 30 -9.48 10.74 12.89
CA ASP A 30 -8.89 11.24 14.13
C ASP A 30 -9.32 12.71 14.31
N PRO A 31 -10.20 13.05 15.27
CA PRO A 31 -10.56 14.43 15.57
C PRO A 31 -9.39 15.21 16.17
N HIS A 32 -8.25 14.56 16.44
CA HIS A 32 -7.02 15.17 16.88
C HIS A 32 -6.01 15.04 15.74
N GLU A 33 -5.58 16.18 15.21
CA GLU A 33 -4.57 16.23 14.15
C GLU A 33 -3.38 15.30 14.46
N PRO A 34 -2.66 14.78 13.45
CA PRO A 34 -1.63 13.73 13.57
C PRO A 34 -0.45 14.00 14.52
N ASP A 35 -0.45 15.16 15.17
CA ASP A 35 0.54 15.68 16.11
C ASP A 35 -0.08 15.93 17.52
N GLY A 36 -1.31 15.46 17.77
CA GLY A 36 -2.18 15.98 18.83
C GLY A 36 -2.28 15.21 20.15
N GLU A 37 -1.75 13.99 20.29
CA GLU A 37 -1.73 13.34 21.61
C GLU A 37 -0.56 13.89 22.44
N LYS A 38 -0.87 14.93 23.23
CA LYS A 38 0.02 15.35 24.32
C LYS A 38 -0.15 14.36 25.47
N SER A 39 0.96 13.75 25.90
CA SER A 39 0.97 13.07 27.20
C SER A 39 0.57 14.06 28.31
N PRO A 40 0.20 13.59 29.52
CA PRO A 40 -0.01 14.46 30.68
C PRO A 40 1.19 15.38 31.00
N GLU A 41 2.38 15.03 30.49
CA GLU A 41 3.64 15.77 30.61
C GLU A 41 3.90 16.72 29.42
N GLY A 42 2.98 16.84 28.46
CA GLY A 42 3.08 17.71 27.29
C GLY A 42 3.95 17.17 26.14
N LYS A 43 4.32 15.88 26.15
CA LYS A 43 5.10 15.26 25.06
C LYS A 43 4.18 14.82 23.92
N TYR A 44 4.58 15.10 22.69
CA TYR A 44 3.82 14.74 21.50
C TYR A 44 3.97 13.25 21.14
N TRP A 45 2.86 12.62 20.79
CA TRP A 45 2.85 11.27 20.23
C TRP A 45 3.28 11.29 18.76
N THR A 46 4.60 11.17 18.52
CA THR A 46 5.13 11.13 17.15
C THR A 46 5.01 9.72 16.57
N SER A 47 4.29 9.54 15.47
CA SER A 47 4.21 8.22 14.83
C SER A 47 5.53 7.83 14.13
N ARG A 48 5.90 6.56 14.21
CA ARG A 48 7.15 6.02 13.65
C ARG A 48 6.94 5.53 12.21
N PRO A 49 7.93 5.71 11.32
CA PRO A 49 7.93 5.08 9.99
C PRO A 49 7.85 3.55 10.08
N SER A 50 7.13 2.90 9.14
CA SER A 50 7.00 1.44 9.08
C SER A 50 8.33 0.70 8.87
N ILE A 51 9.37 1.34 8.34
CA ILE A 51 10.70 0.73 8.19
C ILE A 51 11.36 0.37 9.53
N HIS A 52 10.88 0.95 10.63
CA HIS A 52 11.32 0.63 11.99
C HIS A 52 10.35 -0.31 12.71
N MET A 53 9.27 -0.74 12.05
CA MET A 53 8.26 -1.63 12.62
C MET A 53 8.81 -3.05 12.74
N PRO A 54 8.80 -3.65 13.94
CA PRO A 54 9.10 -5.06 14.10
C PRO A 54 8.22 -5.92 13.19
N ARG A 55 8.75 -7.03 12.67
CA ARG A 55 7.98 -7.91 11.77
C ARG A 55 6.74 -8.50 12.44
N ALA A 56 6.82 -8.77 13.75
CA ALA A 56 5.71 -9.29 14.54
C ALA A 56 4.50 -8.36 14.60
N THR A 57 4.68 -7.06 14.35
CA THR A 57 3.61 -6.06 14.37
C THR A 57 3.15 -5.66 12.96
N SER A 58 3.67 -6.32 11.91
CA SER A 58 3.18 -6.13 10.55
C SER A 58 1.81 -6.81 10.37
N ARG A 59 0.86 -6.05 9.84
CA ARG A 59 -0.50 -6.53 9.51
C ARG A 59 -0.55 -7.63 8.46
N ILE A 60 0.44 -7.62 7.56
CA ILE A 60 0.49 -8.58 6.47
C ILE A 60 1.93 -9.06 6.31
N THR A 61 2.06 -10.37 6.16
CA THR A 61 3.31 -11.01 5.77
C THR A 61 3.09 -11.66 4.41
N LEU A 62 3.86 -11.20 3.43
CA LEU A 62 3.83 -11.73 2.06
C LEU A 62 5.14 -12.46 1.78
N ALA A 63 5.04 -13.67 1.23
CA ALA A 63 6.16 -14.41 0.68
C ALA A 63 6.21 -14.19 -0.83
N VAL A 64 7.39 -13.84 -1.37
CA VAL A 64 7.59 -13.76 -2.82
C VAL A 64 7.59 -15.19 -3.38
N THR A 65 6.72 -15.46 -4.35
CA THR A 65 6.60 -16.79 -4.98
C THR A 65 7.25 -16.85 -6.35
N SER A 66 7.32 -15.72 -7.07
CA SER A 66 7.89 -15.64 -8.41
C SER A 66 8.41 -14.23 -8.69
N VAL A 67 9.48 -14.13 -9.46
CA VAL A 67 10.04 -12.87 -9.97
C VAL A 67 10.45 -13.09 -11.43
N ARG A 68 9.94 -12.27 -12.33
CA ARG A 68 10.27 -12.33 -13.76
C ARG A 68 10.34 -10.94 -14.38
N VAL A 69 10.93 -10.85 -15.58
CA VAL A 69 11.05 -9.62 -16.36
C VAL A 69 10.18 -9.72 -17.60
N GLU A 70 9.29 -8.76 -17.82
CA GLU A 70 8.36 -8.71 -18.95
C GLU A 70 8.25 -7.30 -19.53
N ARG A 71 7.71 -7.17 -20.75
CA ARG A 71 7.30 -5.85 -21.24
C ARG A 71 6.00 -5.46 -20.57
N LEU A 72 5.88 -4.18 -20.22
CA LEU A 72 4.67 -3.64 -19.61
C LEU A 72 3.39 -4.00 -20.40
N ARG A 73 3.45 -3.96 -21.73
CA ARG A 73 2.29 -4.26 -22.58
C ARG A 73 1.97 -5.75 -22.72
N ASP A 74 2.84 -6.64 -22.24
CA ASP A 74 2.61 -8.09 -22.26
C ASP A 74 1.75 -8.55 -21.08
N ILE A 75 1.41 -7.66 -20.14
CA ILE A 75 0.50 -7.94 -19.03
C ILE A 75 -0.81 -8.56 -19.54
N THR A 76 -1.27 -9.61 -18.86
CA THR A 76 -2.49 -10.33 -19.23
C THR A 76 -3.72 -9.76 -18.52
N GLU A 77 -4.92 -10.26 -18.87
CA GLU A 77 -6.16 -9.94 -18.14
C GLU A 77 -6.05 -10.35 -16.67
N ASN A 78 -5.61 -11.60 -16.41
CA ASN A 78 -5.43 -12.12 -15.07
C ASN A 78 -4.40 -11.33 -14.23
N ASP A 79 -3.31 -10.88 -14.86
CA ASP A 79 -2.33 -10.05 -14.16
C ASP A 79 -2.94 -8.69 -13.79
N ALA A 80 -3.71 -8.07 -14.69
CA ALA A 80 -4.40 -6.82 -14.39
C ALA A 80 -5.44 -6.99 -13.27
N GLU A 81 -6.18 -8.12 -13.26
CA GLU A 81 -7.09 -8.48 -12.16
C GLU A 81 -6.35 -8.70 -10.84
N ALA A 82 -5.18 -9.34 -10.86
CA ALA A 82 -4.35 -9.55 -9.67
C ALA A 82 -3.80 -8.24 -9.09
N GLU A 83 -3.58 -7.22 -9.93
CA GLU A 83 -3.26 -5.85 -9.52
C GLU A 83 -4.48 -5.07 -8.99
N GLY A 84 -5.67 -5.70 -9.01
CA GLY A 84 -6.92 -5.15 -8.49
C GLY A 84 -7.72 -4.36 -9.52
N MET A 85 -7.47 -4.55 -10.82
CA MET A 85 -8.35 -4.00 -11.87
C MET A 85 -9.54 -4.90 -12.09
N PHE A 86 -10.72 -4.30 -12.18
CA PHE A 86 -11.95 -5.01 -12.52
C PHE A 86 -12.56 -4.38 -13.77
N ALA A 87 -13.22 -5.20 -14.59
CA ALA A 87 -14.02 -4.69 -15.69
C ALA A 87 -15.16 -3.84 -15.10
N SER A 88 -15.07 -2.53 -15.30
CA SER A 88 -16.02 -1.57 -14.76
C SER A 88 -16.68 -0.82 -15.91
N ALA A 89 -17.98 -1.03 -16.05
CA ALA A 89 -18.78 -0.34 -17.06
C ALA A 89 -18.97 1.16 -16.77
N TYR A 90 -18.56 1.66 -15.59
CA TYR A 90 -19.02 2.96 -15.09
C TYR A 90 -17.98 3.87 -14.40
N GLU A 91 -16.71 3.46 -14.24
CA GLU A 91 -15.80 4.18 -13.32
C GLU A 91 -15.20 5.50 -13.83
N TYR A 92 -15.21 5.79 -15.13
CA TYR A 92 -14.44 6.95 -15.65
C TYR A 92 -15.25 8.19 -16.01
N GLY A 93 -16.52 8.31 -15.58
CA GLY A 93 -17.30 9.56 -15.67
C GLY A 93 -17.53 10.13 -17.09
N ASN A 94 -17.02 9.45 -18.11
CA ASN A 94 -17.05 9.76 -19.53
C ASN A 94 -17.96 8.79 -20.30
N GLY A 95 -18.62 7.85 -19.62
CA GLY A 95 -19.58 6.91 -20.22
C GLY A 95 -18.95 5.77 -21.02
N GLU A 96 -17.61 5.71 -21.14
CA GLU A 96 -16.90 4.59 -21.76
C GLU A 96 -16.29 3.71 -20.67
N GLY A 97 -17.12 2.84 -20.11
CA GLY A 97 -16.62 1.72 -19.31
C GLY A 97 -15.75 0.81 -20.16
N THR A 98 -14.60 0.40 -19.62
CA THR A 98 -13.74 -0.57 -20.29
C THR A 98 -14.27 -1.97 -20.00
N GLU A 99 -14.52 -2.75 -21.04
CA GLU A 99 -15.04 -4.12 -20.94
C GLU A 99 -14.09 -5.11 -20.24
N SER A 100 -12.82 -4.74 -19.96
CA SER A 100 -11.79 -5.64 -19.42
C SER A 100 -10.80 -4.91 -18.49
N ALA A 101 -10.34 -5.60 -17.44
CA ALA A 101 -9.32 -5.17 -16.50
C ALA A 101 -8.02 -4.76 -17.20
N ARG A 102 -7.64 -5.49 -18.26
CA ARG A 102 -6.46 -5.17 -19.07
C ARG A 102 -6.57 -3.84 -19.79
N LYS A 103 -7.76 -3.47 -20.26
CA LYS A 103 -8.05 -2.19 -20.93
C LYS A 103 -8.03 -1.02 -19.92
N SER A 104 -8.38 -1.25 -18.65
CA SER A 104 -8.26 -0.26 -17.56
C SER A 104 -6.83 -0.01 -17.12
N PHE A 105 -5.99 -1.05 -17.13
CA PHE A 105 -4.66 -1.01 -16.55
C PHE A 105 -3.74 0.15 -17.02
N PRO A 106 -3.75 0.58 -18.31
CA PRO A 106 -2.97 1.73 -18.76
C PRO A 106 -3.26 3.03 -17.98
N CYS A 107 -4.51 3.27 -17.60
CA CYS A 107 -4.91 4.44 -16.83
C CYS A 107 -4.29 4.41 -15.43
N LEU A 108 -4.40 3.26 -14.74
CA LEU A 108 -3.76 3.05 -13.45
C LEU A 108 -2.24 3.24 -13.57
N TRP A 109 -1.60 2.56 -14.52
CA TRP A 109 -0.17 2.61 -14.72
C TRP A 109 0.33 4.04 -14.92
N ASN A 110 -0.31 4.79 -15.82
CA ASN A 110 0.04 6.19 -16.09
C ASN A 110 -0.14 7.07 -14.87
N SER A 111 -1.21 6.87 -14.08
CA SER A 111 -1.46 7.66 -12.87
C SER A 111 -0.31 7.55 -11.85
N LEU A 112 0.39 6.41 -11.83
CA LEU A 112 1.47 6.12 -10.89
C LEU A 112 2.86 6.46 -11.46
N ASN A 113 3.07 6.20 -12.75
CA ASN A 113 4.41 6.10 -13.33
C ASN A 113 4.72 7.12 -14.44
N ALA A 114 3.70 7.76 -15.04
CA ALA A 114 3.92 8.68 -16.16
C ALA A 114 4.80 9.88 -15.75
N SER A 115 4.61 10.42 -14.54
CA SER A 115 5.41 11.53 -14.00
C SER A 115 6.90 11.19 -13.81
N ARG A 116 7.24 9.91 -13.81
CA ARG A 116 8.62 9.40 -13.72
C ARG A 116 9.22 9.07 -15.09
N GLY A 117 8.49 9.36 -16.18
CA GLY A 117 8.91 9.05 -17.55
C GLY A 117 8.64 7.61 -17.99
N PHE A 118 7.89 6.83 -17.22
CA PHE A 118 7.51 5.45 -17.57
C PHE A 118 6.04 5.39 -17.96
N GLU A 119 5.65 6.15 -18.98
CA GLU A 119 4.28 6.09 -19.51
C GLU A 119 3.99 4.75 -20.21
N TRP A 120 2.71 4.42 -20.32
CA TRP A 120 2.20 3.20 -20.94
C TRP A 120 2.78 2.96 -22.34
N ASN A 121 2.83 4.01 -23.16
CA ASN A 121 3.29 3.94 -24.54
C ASN A 121 4.80 3.71 -24.68
N ALA A 122 5.59 4.04 -23.65
CA ALA A 122 7.02 3.75 -23.63
C ALA A 122 7.31 2.25 -23.56
N ASN A 123 6.33 1.44 -23.14
CA ASN A 123 6.41 -0.02 -23.03
C ASN A 123 7.73 -0.50 -22.38
N PRO A 124 8.08 -0.01 -21.17
CA PRO A 124 9.32 -0.37 -20.50
C PRO A 124 9.37 -1.86 -20.14
N TRP A 125 10.59 -2.34 -19.87
CA TRP A 125 10.77 -3.59 -19.14
C TRP A 125 10.40 -3.39 -17.68
N VAL A 126 9.62 -4.31 -17.13
CA VAL A 126 9.14 -4.29 -15.75
C VAL A 126 9.49 -5.58 -15.05
N TRP A 127 9.60 -5.52 -13.73
CA TRP A 127 9.65 -6.70 -12.88
C TRP A 127 8.22 -7.06 -12.48
N VAL A 128 7.82 -8.29 -12.77
CA VAL A 128 6.57 -8.84 -12.23
C VAL A 128 6.92 -9.69 -11.02
N VAL A 129 6.26 -9.38 -9.89
CA VAL A 129 6.53 -10.03 -8.60
C VAL A 129 5.23 -10.60 -8.06
N GLU A 130 5.21 -11.91 -7.83
CA GLU A 130 4.06 -12.60 -7.27
C GLU A 130 4.24 -12.85 -5.79
N PHE A 131 3.13 -12.80 -5.05
CA PHE A 131 3.12 -12.95 -3.60
C PHE A 131 2.07 -13.97 -3.14
N ALA A 132 2.44 -14.76 -2.14
CA ALA A 132 1.50 -15.51 -1.32
C ALA A 132 1.37 -14.87 0.06
N LYS A 133 0.14 -14.76 0.55
CA LYS A 133 -0.12 -14.33 1.93
C LYS A 133 0.22 -15.46 2.88
N LEU A 134 1.09 -15.19 3.85
CA LEU A 134 1.31 -16.08 4.98
C LEU A 134 0.27 -15.76 6.05
N PHE A 135 -0.52 -16.77 6.45
CA PHE A 135 -1.33 -16.68 7.65
C PHE A 135 -0.42 -16.90 8.87
N GLY A 136 -0.53 -16.05 9.89
CA GLY A 136 0.22 -16.21 11.14
C GLY A 136 -0.23 -17.47 11.89
N TYR A 137 0.71 -18.09 12.61
CA TYR A 137 0.47 -19.18 13.56
C TYR A 137 -0.12 -18.65 14.87
#